data_AF-A0AA38Z735-F1
#
_entry.id   AF-A0AA38Z735-F1
#
_cell.length_a   1.000
_cell.length_b   1.000
_cell.length_c   1.000
_cell.angle_alpha   90.00
_cell.angle_beta   90.00
_cell.angle_gamma   90.00
#
_symmetry.space_group_name_H-M   'P 1'
#
loop_
_entity.id
_entity.type
_entity.pdbx_description
1 polymer ?
#
loop_
_entity_poly.entity_id
_entity_poly.type
_entity_poly.pdbx_seq_one_letter_code
_entity_poly.pdbx_strand_id
1 'polypeptide(L)'
;MGRQHACWKAECAKESAAGISFCLPSFLDCKSLELEERQFWMNATRVVANCDARGHDTEFKFGMFADAFTNDVASSKFIEKYLYCLWWGLKNLSSYGQTLETSIYIGETTFCIVICIGGLVLFSQLIGNMQTYLQSMTVRLEEWRVKRRDTEEWMRHRQLPPALQERVHRFVQYKWLATRGVHEESILHWLPLDLRREIQRHLCLGLVRRVPFFAQMDDQLLDAICERLTSSLSTEGTYIFREGDPVNEMLFIIRGQLESSTTNGGRSGFFNSITLRPGDFCGEELLTWALMPNPSINMPSSTRTVRSLCEVEAFALTAEDLKFVASQFRRLHNKKLQHAFRYYSQQWRTWGTCYLQNAWRRYKKRKLAKELARQESYNYMLIPDQEYNLTDEPSDGNSVVGRDENALTDNPNNVQHLGATILASKFAANTRRGVAQEVRVVEPAAPSLKMPRLLKPDEPDFSVGHEDV
;
A
#
# COMPACT_ATOMS: atom_id res chain seq x y z
N MET A 1 11.92 28.08 -65.84
CA MET A 1 12.76 28.09 -67.07
C MET A 1 12.29 27.08 -68.11
N GLY A 2 12.51 25.77 -67.95
CA GLY A 2 12.26 24.77 -69.02
C GLY A 2 10.86 24.84 -69.67
N ARG A 3 9.78 24.92 -68.87
CA ARG A 3 8.40 25.03 -69.38
C ARG A 3 8.08 26.32 -70.12
N GLN A 4 8.60 27.45 -69.65
CA GLN A 4 8.40 28.75 -70.30
C GLN A 4 9.10 28.78 -71.67
N HIS A 5 10.32 28.23 -71.75
CA HIS A 5 11.04 28.07 -73.01
C HIS A 5 10.36 27.07 -73.96
N ALA A 6 9.71 26.01 -73.42
CA ALA A 6 8.90 25.09 -74.21
C ALA A 6 7.63 25.77 -74.78
N CYS A 7 6.96 26.63 -74.00
CA CYS A 7 5.84 27.45 -74.50
C CYS A 7 6.32 28.39 -75.63
N TRP A 8 7.40 29.15 -75.38
CA TRP A 8 7.94 30.06 -76.39
C TRP A 8 8.32 29.34 -77.68
N LYS A 9 8.93 28.14 -77.62
CA LYS A 9 9.22 27.34 -78.81
C LYS A 9 7.96 26.86 -79.55
N ALA A 10 6.90 26.49 -78.82
CA ALA A 10 5.65 26.04 -79.42
C ALA A 10 4.91 27.19 -80.14
N GLU A 11 4.74 28.34 -79.49
CA GLU A 11 4.11 29.51 -80.10
C GLU A 11 4.97 30.10 -81.24
N CYS A 12 6.30 30.07 -81.11
CA CYS A 12 7.22 30.46 -82.18
C CYS A 12 7.07 29.60 -83.44
N ALA A 13 6.88 28.28 -83.27
CA ALA A 13 6.61 27.38 -84.37
C ALA A 13 5.22 27.64 -85.01
N LYS A 14 4.20 27.99 -84.21
CA LYS A 14 2.88 28.40 -84.71
C LYS A 14 2.96 29.70 -85.53
N GLU A 15 3.62 30.75 -85.02
CA GLU A 15 3.80 32.02 -85.76
C GLU A 15 4.55 31.83 -87.08
N SER A 16 5.63 31.04 -87.06
CA SER A 16 6.42 30.72 -88.26
C SER A 16 5.63 29.91 -89.29
N ALA A 17 4.76 28.99 -88.85
CA ALA A 17 3.87 28.22 -89.74
C ALA A 17 2.72 29.07 -90.31
N ALA A 18 2.28 30.10 -89.59
CA ALA A 18 1.23 31.02 -90.02
C ALA A 18 1.72 32.13 -90.96
N GLY A 19 3.05 32.32 -91.11
CA GLY A 19 3.64 33.32 -92.01
C GLY A 19 3.46 34.78 -91.56
N ILE A 20 3.08 35.01 -90.30
CA ILE A 20 2.77 36.34 -89.74
C ILE A 20 4.06 37.08 -89.31
N SER A 21 5.08 36.33 -88.93
CA SER A 21 6.39 36.84 -88.48
C SER A 21 7.47 35.77 -88.68
N PHE A 22 8.72 36.16 -88.97
CA PHE A 22 9.85 35.23 -88.93
C PHE A 22 10.28 35.03 -87.47
N CYS A 23 9.69 34.04 -86.81
CA CYS A 23 10.08 33.71 -85.45
C CYS A 23 11.45 33.01 -85.42
N LEU A 24 12.45 33.64 -84.78
CA LEU A 24 13.84 33.20 -84.75
C LEU A 24 14.17 32.55 -83.40
N PRO A 25 14.40 31.21 -83.33
CA PRO A 25 14.63 30.52 -82.05
C PRO A 25 15.89 30.99 -81.30
N SER A 26 16.85 31.61 -81.98
CA SER A 26 18.08 32.18 -81.40
C SER A 26 17.80 33.37 -80.47
N PHE A 27 16.73 34.13 -80.68
CA PHE A 27 16.37 35.29 -79.86
C PHE A 27 15.61 34.93 -78.57
N LEU A 28 15.25 33.65 -78.39
CA LEU A 28 14.64 33.14 -77.15
C LEU A 28 15.65 32.89 -76.03
N ASP A 29 16.95 32.94 -76.32
CA ASP A 29 18.02 32.71 -75.33
C ASP A 29 18.43 34.00 -74.59
N CYS A 30 18.86 33.85 -73.33
CA CYS A 30 19.33 34.98 -72.52
C CYS A 30 20.62 35.64 -73.05
N LYS A 31 21.34 35.02 -73.99
CA LYS A 31 22.60 35.57 -74.54
C LYS A 31 22.37 36.76 -75.48
N SER A 32 21.19 36.85 -76.11
CA SER A 32 20.85 37.92 -77.05
C SER A 32 20.20 39.16 -76.40
N LEU A 33 20.20 39.26 -75.06
CA LEU A 33 19.50 40.32 -74.31
C LEU A 33 19.84 41.75 -74.74
N GLU A 34 21.09 42.00 -75.15
CA GLU A 34 21.63 43.33 -75.46
C GLU A 34 21.51 43.74 -76.95
N LEU A 35 21.01 42.86 -77.82
CA LEU A 35 20.88 43.14 -79.27
C LEU A 35 19.62 43.96 -79.57
N GLU A 36 19.78 45.09 -80.27
CA GLU A 36 18.66 45.94 -80.72
C GLU A 36 17.68 45.19 -81.65
N GLU A 37 18.20 44.31 -82.52
CA GLU A 37 17.41 43.43 -83.39
C GLU A 37 16.39 42.59 -82.60
N ARG A 38 16.78 42.12 -81.41
CA ARG A 38 15.91 41.34 -80.52
C ARG A 38 14.82 42.23 -79.92
N GLN A 39 15.10 43.48 -79.59
CA GLN A 39 14.09 44.40 -79.05
C GLN A 39 13.02 44.72 -80.10
N PHE A 40 13.44 44.95 -81.35
CA PHE A 40 12.52 45.11 -82.48
C PHE A 40 11.68 43.84 -82.71
N TRP A 41 12.32 42.68 -82.70
CA TRP A 41 11.65 41.38 -82.86
C TRP A 41 10.64 41.10 -81.74
N MET A 42 10.98 41.37 -80.47
CA MET A 42 10.08 41.21 -79.31
C MET A 42 8.81 42.06 -79.43
N ASN A 43 8.90 43.26 -80.00
CA ASN A 43 7.74 44.13 -80.25
C ASN A 43 6.87 43.65 -81.44
N ALA A 44 7.42 42.85 -82.35
CA ALA A 44 6.71 42.32 -83.51
C ALA A 44 6.03 40.96 -83.25
N THR A 45 6.61 40.11 -82.38
CA THR A 45 6.07 38.79 -82.03
C THR A 45 5.02 38.84 -80.93
N ARG A 46 4.05 37.91 -80.94
CA ARG A 46 3.10 37.69 -79.83
C ARG A 46 3.49 36.54 -78.91
N VAL A 47 4.54 35.78 -79.25
CA VAL A 47 5.12 34.64 -78.49
C VAL A 47 5.23 34.88 -76.98
N VAL A 48 5.58 36.10 -76.53
CA VAL A 48 5.72 36.40 -75.10
C VAL A 48 4.36 36.64 -74.44
N ALA A 49 3.43 37.33 -75.12
CA ALA A 49 2.07 37.57 -74.63
C ALA A 49 1.24 36.27 -74.57
N ASN A 50 1.37 35.41 -75.60
CA ASN A 50 0.70 34.10 -75.66
C ASN A 50 1.26 33.08 -74.64
N CYS A 51 2.39 33.37 -73.99
CA CYS A 51 3.03 32.51 -72.99
C CYS A 51 3.08 33.14 -71.59
N ASP A 52 2.24 34.15 -71.31
CA ASP A 52 2.02 34.64 -69.95
C ASP A 52 1.03 33.72 -69.20
N ALA A 53 1.49 33.12 -68.10
CA ALA A 53 0.68 32.24 -67.25
C ALA A 53 -0.48 32.97 -66.53
N ARG A 54 -0.53 34.31 -66.59
CA ARG A 54 -1.68 35.13 -66.13
C ARG A 54 -2.78 35.30 -67.17
N GLY A 55 -2.51 34.99 -68.44
CA GLY A 55 -3.46 35.17 -69.54
C GLY A 55 -4.52 34.06 -69.58
N HIS A 56 -5.80 34.46 -69.47
CA HIS A 56 -6.95 33.52 -69.54
C HIS A 56 -7.10 32.77 -70.87
N ASP A 57 -6.50 33.27 -71.96
CA ASP A 57 -6.55 32.69 -73.32
C ASP A 57 -5.37 31.74 -73.63
N THR A 58 -4.52 31.39 -72.66
CA THR A 58 -3.36 30.53 -72.92
C THR A 58 -3.71 29.03 -72.95
N GLU A 59 -3.62 28.42 -74.14
CA GLU A 59 -3.84 26.98 -74.36
C GLU A 59 -2.77 26.11 -73.63
N PHE A 60 -1.60 26.68 -73.34
CA PHE A 60 -0.45 25.96 -72.80
C PHE A 60 -0.55 25.67 -71.30
N LYS A 61 -0.79 24.40 -70.93
CA LYS A 61 -0.83 23.95 -69.54
C LYS A 61 0.56 23.88 -68.90
N PHE A 62 0.93 24.93 -68.16
CA PHE A 62 2.17 25.05 -67.38
C PHE A 62 2.32 24.01 -66.24
N GLY A 63 1.21 23.40 -65.79
CA GLY A 63 1.21 22.30 -64.82
C GLY A 63 1.86 22.68 -63.49
N MET A 64 2.78 21.83 -63.01
CA MET A 64 3.41 21.95 -61.70
C MET A 64 4.08 23.32 -61.42
N PHE A 65 4.45 24.05 -62.47
CA PHE A 65 5.10 25.36 -62.38
C PHE A 65 4.16 26.55 -62.53
N ALA A 66 2.84 26.35 -62.74
CA ALA A 66 1.88 27.43 -62.94
C ALA A 66 1.92 28.47 -61.81
N ASP A 67 1.80 28.01 -60.55
CA ASP A 67 1.86 28.85 -59.35
C ASP A 67 3.17 29.65 -59.24
N ALA A 68 4.29 29.14 -59.77
CA ALA A 68 5.58 29.83 -59.70
C ALA A 68 5.72 30.94 -60.75
N PHE A 69 4.97 30.85 -61.86
CA PHE A 69 4.92 31.87 -62.89
C PHE A 69 3.84 32.93 -62.61
N THR A 70 2.65 32.54 -62.10
CA THR A 70 1.59 33.51 -61.73
C THR A 70 2.02 34.45 -60.60
N ASN A 71 2.88 33.99 -59.69
CA ASN A 71 3.41 34.75 -58.56
C ASN A 71 4.79 35.42 -58.84
N ASP A 72 5.25 35.50 -60.09
CA ASP A 72 6.53 36.14 -60.49
C ASP A 72 7.79 35.63 -59.74
N VAL A 73 7.75 34.42 -59.18
CA VAL A 73 8.85 33.88 -58.36
C VAL A 73 10.15 33.78 -59.16
N ALA A 74 10.07 33.64 -60.49
CA ALA A 74 11.23 33.63 -61.37
C ALA A 74 12.01 34.96 -61.41
N SER A 75 11.38 36.11 -61.17
CA SER A 75 12.03 37.45 -61.17
C SER A 75 12.40 37.95 -59.75
N SER A 76 11.80 37.39 -58.70
CA SER A 76 12.08 37.70 -57.28
C SER A 76 13.54 37.61 -56.82
N LYS A 77 13.85 38.14 -55.62
CA LYS A 77 15.18 38.03 -55.00
C LYS A 77 15.47 36.59 -54.53
N PHE A 78 16.73 36.26 -54.29
CA PHE A 78 17.16 34.90 -53.93
C PHE A 78 16.46 34.34 -52.67
N ILE A 79 16.27 35.16 -51.62
CA ILE A 79 15.65 34.73 -50.36
C ILE A 79 14.16 34.39 -50.58
N GLU A 80 13.44 35.23 -51.32
CA GLU A 80 12.03 35.01 -51.70
C GLU A 80 11.88 33.72 -52.52
N LYS A 81 12.74 33.52 -53.52
CA LYS A 81 12.84 32.29 -54.32
C LYS A 81 13.08 31.05 -53.45
N TYR A 82 14.05 31.11 -52.54
CA TYR A 82 14.39 29.99 -51.67
C TYR A 82 13.24 29.63 -50.73
N LEU A 83 12.64 30.61 -50.05
CA LEU A 83 11.52 30.40 -49.14
C LEU A 83 10.28 29.85 -49.86
N TYR A 84 9.98 30.35 -51.07
CA TYR A 84 8.89 29.82 -51.89
C TYR A 84 9.15 28.35 -52.28
N CYS A 85 10.34 28.02 -52.77
CA CYS A 85 10.70 26.64 -53.14
C CYS A 85 10.69 25.70 -51.92
N LEU A 86 11.15 26.17 -50.76
CA LEU A 86 11.12 25.41 -49.50
C LEU A 86 9.67 25.15 -49.04
N TRP A 87 8.82 26.17 -49.07
CA TRP A 87 7.39 26.06 -48.77
C TRP A 87 6.69 25.11 -49.73
N TRP A 88 6.92 25.24 -51.04
CA TRP A 88 6.36 24.35 -52.06
C TRP A 88 6.81 22.89 -51.83
N GLY A 89 8.08 22.68 -51.50
CA GLY A 89 8.59 21.35 -51.14
C GLY A 89 7.91 20.79 -49.89
N LEU A 90 7.84 21.58 -48.80
CA LEU A 90 7.23 21.17 -47.53
C LEU A 90 5.73 20.87 -47.67
N LYS A 91 4.98 21.69 -48.43
CA LYS A 91 3.56 21.49 -48.75
C LYS A 91 3.31 20.15 -49.44
N ASN A 92 4.17 19.77 -50.38
CA ASN A 92 4.04 18.50 -51.10
C ASN A 92 4.54 17.29 -50.31
N LEU A 93 5.61 17.45 -49.51
CA LEU A 93 6.21 16.38 -48.73
C LEU A 93 5.39 16.02 -47.47
N SER A 94 4.69 17.00 -46.88
CA SER A 94 3.84 16.78 -45.70
C SER A 94 2.48 16.14 -46.01
N SER A 95 2.18 15.87 -47.29
CA SER A 95 0.87 15.43 -47.80
C SER A 95 -0.31 16.35 -47.46
N TYR A 96 -0.08 17.49 -46.81
CA TYR A 96 -1.11 18.41 -46.33
C TYR A 96 -1.28 19.57 -47.32
N GLY A 97 -2.47 19.66 -47.93
CA GLY A 97 -2.77 20.69 -48.93
C GLY A 97 -2.13 20.45 -50.29
N GLN A 98 -1.90 19.19 -50.67
CA GLN A 98 -1.31 18.83 -51.95
C GLN A 98 -2.20 19.23 -53.14
N THR A 99 -1.80 20.28 -53.87
CA THR A 99 -2.49 20.80 -55.07
C THR A 99 -1.54 20.71 -56.27
N LEU A 100 -1.14 19.48 -56.62
CA LEU A 100 -0.26 19.23 -57.77
C LEU A 100 -1.08 19.06 -59.04
N GLU A 101 -1.14 20.10 -59.86
CA GLU A 101 -1.64 20.00 -61.22
C GLU A 101 -0.55 19.46 -62.15
N THR A 102 -0.66 18.20 -62.56
CA THR A 102 0.26 17.61 -63.54
C THR A 102 -0.18 17.91 -64.97
N SER A 103 0.77 18.31 -65.80
CA SER A 103 0.60 18.38 -67.25
C SER A 103 1.04 17.05 -67.90
N ILE A 104 0.76 16.83 -69.20
CA ILE A 104 0.91 15.53 -69.90
C ILE A 104 2.41 15.11 -70.10
N TYR A 105 3.34 15.84 -69.49
CA TYR A 105 4.78 15.61 -69.66
C TYR A 105 5.31 14.55 -68.70
N ILE A 106 5.79 13.44 -69.26
CA ILE A 106 6.27 12.25 -68.55
C ILE A 106 7.25 12.58 -67.40
N GLY A 107 8.16 13.54 -67.61
CA GLY A 107 9.14 13.93 -66.59
C GLY A 107 8.53 14.62 -65.36
N GLU A 108 7.47 15.41 -65.54
CA GLU A 108 6.74 16.03 -64.43
C GLU A 108 5.89 15.00 -63.70
N THR A 109 5.14 14.17 -64.44
CA THR A 109 4.34 13.09 -63.83
C THR A 109 5.20 12.14 -63.00
N THR A 110 6.37 11.76 -63.51
CA THR A 110 7.33 10.89 -62.79
C THR A 110 7.88 11.57 -61.54
N PHE A 111 8.27 12.85 -61.63
CA PHE A 111 8.77 13.62 -60.48
C PHE A 111 7.69 13.80 -59.40
N CYS A 112 6.45 14.10 -59.79
CA CYS A 112 5.31 14.16 -58.88
C CYS A 112 5.07 12.81 -58.19
N ILE A 113 5.09 11.68 -58.92
CA ILE A 113 4.94 10.34 -58.33
C ILE A 113 6.02 10.07 -57.27
N VAL A 114 7.29 10.40 -57.55
CA VAL A 114 8.39 10.23 -56.59
C VAL A 114 8.20 11.10 -55.35
N ILE A 115 7.79 12.36 -55.49
CA ILE A 115 7.49 13.25 -54.35
C ILE A 115 6.29 12.74 -53.54
N CYS A 116 5.21 12.30 -54.19
CA CYS A 116 4.04 11.73 -53.52
C CYS A 116 4.43 10.50 -52.68
N ILE A 117 5.15 9.54 -53.27
CA ILE A 117 5.60 8.33 -52.56
C ILE A 117 6.56 8.70 -51.41
N GLY A 118 7.52 9.59 -51.65
CA GLY A 118 8.46 10.05 -50.62
C GLY A 118 7.75 10.75 -49.46
N GLY A 119 6.78 11.62 -49.74
CA GLY A 119 5.97 12.30 -48.72
C GLY A 119 5.13 11.32 -47.91
N LEU A 120 4.43 10.38 -48.57
CA LEU A 120 3.64 9.35 -47.88
C LEU A 120 4.49 8.48 -46.95
N VAL A 121 5.69 8.06 -47.38
CA VAL A 121 6.61 7.27 -46.55
C VAL A 121 7.13 8.08 -45.36
N LEU A 122 7.58 9.33 -45.57
CA LEU A 122 8.06 10.18 -44.49
C LEU A 122 6.96 10.53 -43.47
N PHE A 123 5.75 10.83 -43.94
CA PHE A 123 4.61 11.12 -43.08
C PHE A 123 4.15 9.89 -42.30
N SER A 124 4.10 8.72 -42.94
CA SER A 124 3.85 7.43 -42.27
C SER A 124 4.88 7.15 -41.16
N GLN A 125 6.17 7.37 -41.43
CA GLN A 125 7.23 7.17 -40.44
C GLN A 125 7.13 8.18 -39.29
N LEU A 126 6.78 9.44 -39.57
CA LEU A 126 6.57 10.47 -38.55
C LEU A 126 5.39 10.11 -37.64
N ILE A 127 4.26 9.67 -38.20
CA ILE A 127 3.11 9.19 -37.42
C ILE A 127 3.50 7.97 -36.57
N GLY A 128 4.17 6.97 -37.15
CA GLY A 128 4.60 5.76 -36.43
C GLY A 128 5.53 6.09 -35.26
N ASN A 129 6.54 6.93 -35.49
CA ASN A 129 7.45 7.40 -34.44
C ASN A 129 6.70 8.18 -33.35
N MET A 130 5.82 9.12 -33.71
CA MET A 130 5.01 9.88 -32.74
C MET A 130 4.06 8.98 -31.94
N GLN A 131 3.43 7.99 -32.58
CA GLN A 131 2.56 7.01 -31.93
C GLN A 131 3.35 6.17 -30.91
N THR A 132 4.50 5.61 -31.30
CA THR A 132 5.35 4.85 -30.37
C THR A 132 5.86 5.70 -29.21
N TYR A 133 6.23 6.96 -29.45
CA TYR A 133 6.63 7.89 -28.39
C TYR A 133 5.48 8.16 -27.40
N LEU A 134 4.30 8.51 -27.90
CA LEU A 134 3.11 8.74 -27.06
C LEU A 134 2.66 7.49 -26.30
N GLN A 135 2.74 6.31 -26.93
CA GLN A 135 2.51 5.03 -26.27
C GLN A 135 3.52 4.80 -25.14
N SER A 136 4.82 5.01 -25.38
CA SER A 136 5.86 4.84 -24.35
C SER A 136 5.64 5.72 -23.12
N MET A 137 5.18 6.96 -23.31
CA MET A 137 4.83 7.89 -22.24
C MET A 137 3.56 7.46 -21.47
N THR A 138 2.62 6.77 -22.11
CA THR A 138 1.31 6.42 -21.54
C THR A 138 1.23 5.01 -20.96
N VAL A 139 2.24 4.15 -21.14
CA VAL A 139 2.26 2.75 -20.64
C VAL A 139 1.79 2.63 -19.19
N ARG A 140 2.38 3.39 -18.26
CA ARG A 140 2.04 3.29 -16.83
C ARG A 140 0.62 3.73 -16.50
N LEU A 141 0.07 4.68 -17.27
CA LEU A 141 -1.32 5.11 -17.09
C LEU A 141 -2.29 4.04 -17.63
N GLU A 142 -1.95 3.37 -18.73
CA GLU A 142 -2.79 2.32 -19.29
C GLU A 142 -2.69 1.01 -18.50
N GLU A 143 -1.51 0.63 -17.99
CA GLU A 143 -1.35 -0.46 -17.01
C GLU A 143 -2.28 -0.26 -15.80
N TRP A 144 -2.33 0.96 -15.24
CA TRP A 144 -3.23 1.29 -14.14
C TRP A 144 -4.71 1.15 -14.55
N ARG A 145 -5.09 1.67 -15.73
CA ARG A 145 -6.47 1.61 -16.24
C ARG A 145 -6.94 0.18 -16.48
N VAL A 146 -6.10 -0.66 -17.10
CA VAL A 146 -6.37 -2.08 -17.34
C VAL A 146 -6.51 -2.80 -16.00
N LYS A 147 -5.50 -2.72 -15.12
CA LYS A 147 -5.53 -3.37 -13.79
C LYS A 147 -6.74 -2.96 -12.95
N ARG A 148 -7.14 -1.68 -13.02
CA ARG A 148 -8.35 -1.18 -12.37
C ARG A 148 -9.62 -1.79 -12.98
N ARG A 149 -9.74 -1.82 -14.32
CA ARG A 149 -10.89 -2.43 -15.02
C ARG A 149 -11.02 -3.91 -14.69
N ASP A 150 -9.93 -4.67 -14.80
CA ASP A 150 -9.90 -6.10 -14.49
C ASP A 150 -10.34 -6.38 -13.04
N THR A 151 -9.90 -5.54 -12.10
CA THR A 151 -10.32 -5.61 -10.69
C THR A 151 -11.82 -5.31 -10.55
N GLU A 152 -12.32 -4.26 -11.20
CA GLU A 152 -13.75 -3.89 -11.17
C GLU A 152 -14.65 -4.99 -11.78
N GLU A 153 -14.25 -5.56 -12.92
CA GLU A 153 -14.96 -6.67 -13.57
C GLU A 153 -14.95 -7.94 -12.70
N TRP A 154 -13.81 -8.30 -12.11
CA TRP A 154 -13.70 -9.41 -11.16
C TRP A 154 -14.59 -9.22 -9.92
N MET A 155 -14.62 -8.01 -9.33
CA MET A 155 -15.47 -7.72 -8.17
C MET A 155 -16.97 -7.80 -8.51
N ARG A 156 -17.36 -7.31 -9.69
CA ARG A 156 -18.75 -7.40 -10.18
C ARG A 156 -19.15 -8.85 -10.44
N HIS A 157 -18.31 -9.63 -11.11
CA HIS A 157 -18.56 -11.04 -11.40
C HIS A 157 -18.69 -11.87 -10.11
N ARG A 158 -17.93 -11.53 -9.07
CA ARG A 158 -18.01 -12.15 -7.73
C ARG A 158 -19.10 -11.57 -6.81
N GLN A 159 -19.87 -10.58 -7.27
CA GLN A 159 -20.96 -9.95 -6.53
C GLN A 159 -20.56 -9.47 -5.12
N LEU A 160 -19.36 -8.88 -4.99
CA LEU A 160 -18.85 -8.48 -3.67
C LEU A 160 -19.73 -7.38 -3.04
N PRO A 161 -19.96 -7.38 -1.71
CA PRO A 161 -20.68 -6.30 -1.03
C PRO A 161 -19.99 -4.93 -1.23
N PRO A 162 -20.74 -3.81 -1.30
CA PRO A 162 -20.17 -2.49 -1.61
C PRO A 162 -19.09 -2.05 -0.62
N ALA A 163 -19.25 -2.33 0.68
CA ALA A 163 -18.25 -2.05 1.70
C ALA A 163 -16.94 -2.86 1.52
N LEU A 164 -17.00 -4.04 0.88
CA LEU A 164 -15.81 -4.81 0.53
C LEU A 164 -15.17 -4.26 -0.75
N GLN A 165 -15.97 -3.88 -1.75
CA GLN A 165 -15.48 -3.23 -2.98
C GLN A 165 -14.69 -1.96 -2.65
N GLU A 166 -15.21 -1.08 -1.78
CA GLU A 166 -14.51 0.15 -1.39
C GLU A 166 -13.14 -0.13 -0.73
N ARG A 167 -13.08 -1.15 0.16
CA ARG A 167 -11.83 -1.58 0.80
C ARG A 167 -10.82 -2.12 -0.22
N VAL A 168 -11.27 -2.89 -1.21
CA VAL A 168 -10.42 -3.38 -2.31
C VAL A 168 -9.94 -2.22 -3.19
N HIS A 169 -10.81 -1.28 -3.54
CA HIS A 169 -10.44 -0.07 -4.29
C HIS A 169 -9.35 0.73 -3.55
N ARG A 170 -9.53 1.01 -2.25
CA ARG A 170 -8.57 1.73 -1.42
C ARG A 170 -7.22 1.01 -1.37
N PHE A 171 -7.23 -0.31 -1.20
CA PHE A 171 -6.01 -1.13 -1.21
C PHE A 171 -5.28 -1.11 -2.56
N VAL A 172 -6.00 -1.29 -3.66
CA VAL A 172 -5.40 -1.30 -5.01
C VAL A 172 -4.85 0.08 -5.39
N GLN A 173 -5.55 1.17 -5.02
CA GLN A 173 -5.05 2.54 -5.18
C GLN A 173 -3.79 2.80 -4.35
N TYR A 174 -3.81 2.49 -3.05
CA TYR A 174 -2.66 2.70 -2.17
C TYR A 174 -1.45 1.87 -2.61
N LYS A 175 -1.64 0.58 -2.93
CA LYS A 175 -0.58 -0.29 -3.45
C LYS A 175 0.00 0.25 -4.76
N TRP A 176 -0.82 0.82 -5.65
CA TRP A 176 -0.33 1.48 -6.86
C TRP A 176 0.46 2.75 -6.57
N LEU A 177 0.02 3.61 -5.63
CA LEU A 177 0.75 4.81 -5.25
C LEU A 177 2.11 4.49 -4.61
N ALA A 178 2.17 3.49 -3.74
CA ALA A 178 3.39 3.07 -3.06
C ALA A 178 4.40 2.38 -4.02
N THR A 179 3.94 1.48 -4.89
CA THR A 179 4.82 0.64 -5.74
C THR A 179 4.95 1.11 -7.18
N ARG A 180 4.09 2.02 -7.66
CA ARG A 180 3.92 2.39 -9.09
C ARG A 180 3.73 1.18 -10.03
N GLY A 181 3.13 0.11 -9.52
CA GLY A 181 2.91 -1.14 -10.26
C GLY A 181 4.11 -2.09 -10.27
N VAL A 182 5.23 -1.74 -9.62
CA VAL A 182 6.42 -2.58 -9.55
C VAL A 182 6.23 -3.71 -8.53
N HIS A 183 6.43 -4.95 -8.98
CA HIS A 183 6.41 -6.13 -8.13
C HIS A 183 7.84 -6.45 -7.66
N GLU A 184 8.22 -5.97 -6.47
CA GLU A 184 9.58 -6.08 -5.90
C GLU A 184 10.11 -7.52 -5.90
N GLU A 185 9.31 -8.49 -5.44
CA GLU A 185 9.63 -9.92 -5.42
C GLU A 185 10.01 -10.45 -6.81
N SER A 186 9.34 -9.98 -7.86
CA SER A 186 9.65 -10.41 -9.24
C SER A 186 11.02 -9.89 -9.69
N ILE A 187 11.36 -8.62 -9.38
CA ILE A 187 12.68 -8.05 -9.67
C ILE A 187 13.76 -8.82 -8.92
N LEU A 188 13.54 -9.11 -7.65
CA LEU A 188 14.48 -9.89 -6.82
C LEU A 188 14.65 -11.33 -7.31
N HIS A 189 13.66 -11.91 -8.00
CA HIS A 189 13.75 -13.26 -8.59
C HIS A 189 14.56 -13.31 -9.89
N TRP A 190 14.59 -12.23 -10.68
CA TRP A 190 15.42 -12.15 -11.90
C TRP A 190 16.92 -11.97 -11.60
N LEU A 191 17.29 -11.67 -10.36
CA LEU A 191 18.67 -11.41 -9.96
C LEU A 191 19.37 -12.68 -9.44
N PRO A 192 20.68 -12.84 -9.68
CA PRO A 192 21.51 -13.84 -9.00
C PRO A 192 21.38 -13.76 -7.47
N LEU A 193 21.48 -14.92 -6.80
CA LEU A 193 21.25 -15.05 -5.36
C LEU A 193 22.11 -14.10 -4.51
N ASP A 194 23.37 -13.87 -4.91
CA ASP A 194 24.29 -13.02 -4.16
C ASP A 194 23.85 -11.55 -4.19
N LEU A 195 23.50 -11.02 -5.37
CA LEU A 195 22.94 -9.67 -5.51
C LEU A 195 21.61 -9.52 -4.78
N ARG A 196 20.74 -10.54 -4.85
CA ARG A 196 19.47 -10.54 -4.12
C ARG A 196 19.69 -10.38 -2.61
N ARG A 197 20.65 -11.12 -2.05
CA ARG A 197 21.03 -11.08 -0.63
C ARG A 197 21.60 -9.73 -0.22
N GLU A 198 22.49 -9.14 -1.02
CA GLU A 198 23.05 -7.82 -0.76
C GLU A 198 21.96 -6.73 -0.74
N ILE A 199 21.03 -6.76 -1.71
CA ILE A 199 19.91 -5.83 -1.79
C ILE A 199 18.96 -6.01 -0.59
N GLN A 200 18.52 -7.25 -0.31
CA GLN A 200 17.65 -7.53 0.84
C GLN A 200 18.31 -7.12 2.16
N ARG A 201 19.60 -7.38 2.35
CA ARG A 201 20.38 -6.93 3.51
C ARG A 201 20.40 -5.41 3.61
N HIS A 202 20.66 -4.70 2.51
CA HIS A 202 20.70 -3.23 2.51
C HIS A 202 19.34 -2.62 2.90
N LEU A 203 18.24 -3.13 2.34
CA LEU A 203 16.88 -2.67 2.60
C LEU A 203 16.41 -3.03 4.02
N CYS A 204 16.62 -4.28 4.45
CA CYS A 204 16.02 -4.81 5.67
C CYS A 204 16.87 -4.58 6.92
N LEU A 205 18.20 -4.74 6.87
CA LEU A 205 19.04 -4.80 8.08
C LEU A 205 18.93 -3.55 8.96
N GLY A 206 18.89 -2.36 8.33
CA GLY A 206 18.73 -1.08 9.02
C GLY A 206 17.34 -0.84 9.62
N LEU A 207 16.32 -1.58 9.17
CA LEU A 207 14.96 -1.55 9.68
C LEU A 207 14.75 -2.61 10.76
N VAL A 208 15.21 -3.84 10.53
CA VAL A 208 15.21 -4.95 11.48
C VAL A 208 15.99 -4.58 12.76
N ARG A 209 17.17 -3.97 12.63
CA ARG A 209 17.96 -3.50 13.81
C ARG A 209 17.28 -2.39 14.62
N ARG A 210 16.24 -1.71 14.11
CA ARG A 210 15.44 -0.76 14.93
C ARG A 210 14.57 -1.48 15.94
N VAL A 211 14.17 -2.73 15.65
CA VAL A 211 13.42 -3.56 16.58
C VAL A 211 14.39 -4.02 17.69
N PRO A 212 14.22 -3.58 18.94
CA PRO A 212 15.26 -3.74 19.98
C PRO A 212 15.60 -5.19 20.34
N PHE A 213 14.72 -6.14 20.00
CA PHE A 213 14.95 -7.58 20.12
C PHE A 213 15.99 -8.09 19.10
N PHE A 214 15.88 -7.68 17.84
CA PHE A 214 16.80 -8.10 16.76
C PHE A 214 18.17 -7.44 16.87
N ALA A 215 18.24 -6.23 17.44
CA ALA A 215 19.51 -5.57 17.76
C ALA A 215 20.45 -6.39 18.68
N GLN A 216 19.95 -7.45 19.33
CA GLN A 216 20.73 -8.35 20.20
C GLN A 216 21.12 -9.68 19.54
N MET A 217 20.81 -9.87 18.26
CA MET A 217 21.15 -11.08 17.49
C MET A 217 22.50 -10.97 16.78
N ASP A 218 23.15 -12.12 16.58
CA ASP A 218 24.35 -12.24 15.74
C ASP A 218 24.04 -11.82 14.29
N ASP A 219 24.95 -11.12 13.62
CA ASP A 219 24.73 -10.65 12.23
C ASP A 219 24.42 -11.77 11.23
N GLN A 220 25.00 -12.97 11.42
CA GLN A 220 24.68 -14.15 10.59
C GLN A 220 23.21 -14.58 10.69
N LEU A 221 22.60 -14.40 11.87
CA LEU A 221 21.18 -14.69 12.09
C LEU A 221 20.30 -13.57 11.52
N LEU A 222 20.74 -12.31 11.64
CA LEU A 222 20.05 -11.17 11.02
C LEU A 222 20.05 -11.28 9.48
N ASP A 223 21.17 -11.65 8.88
CA ASP A 223 21.28 -11.86 7.42
C ASP A 223 20.33 -12.96 6.94
N ALA A 224 20.28 -14.10 7.65
CA ALA A 224 19.38 -15.22 7.33
C ALA A 224 17.89 -14.88 7.50
N ILE A 225 17.55 -13.95 8.39
CA ILE A 225 16.18 -13.43 8.55
C ILE A 225 15.87 -12.40 7.46
N CYS A 226 16.80 -11.49 7.14
CA CYS A 226 16.62 -10.49 6.09
C CYS A 226 16.42 -11.11 4.70
N GLU A 227 17.06 -12.26 4.39
CA GLU A 227 16.82 -13.01 3.14
C GLU A 227 15.36 -13.51 3.01
N ARG A 228 14.63 -13.66 4.13
CA ARG A 228 13.27 -14.23 4.21
C ARG A 228 12.18 -13.24 4.60
N LEU A 229 12.49 -11.94 4.70
CA LEU A 229 11.49 -10.90 4.91
C LEU A 229 10.80 -10.53 3.60
N THR A 230 9.47 -10.44 3.62
CA THR A 230 8.64 -9.99 2.50
C THR A 230 7.96 -8.66 2.83
N SER A 231 7.71 -7.83 1.82
CA SER A 231 7.07 -6.53 2.01
C SER A 231 5.55 -6.67 2.15
N SER A 232 5.00 -6.19 3.27
CA SER A 232 3.57 -6.25 3.59
C SER A 232 2.98 -4.85 3.68
N LEU A 233 1.89 -4.62 2.95
CA LEU A 233 1.14 -3.36 2.95
C LEU A 233 -0.26 -3.62 3.48
N SER A 234 -0.70 -2.83 4.46
CA SER A 234 -2.03 -2.89 5.05
C SER A 234 -2.71 -1.53 4.93
N THR A 235 -3.95 -1.48 4.41
CA THR A 235 -4.77 -0.26 4.43
C THR A 235 -5.42 -0.06 5.79
N GLU A 236 -5.84 1.17 6.10
CA GLU A 236 -6.63 1.53 7.29
C GLU A 236 -7.83 0.58 7.53
N GLY A 237 -8.08 0.22 8.79
CA GLY A 237 -9.23 -0.59 9.19
C GLY A 237 -9.15 -2.06 8.77
N THR A 238 -7.99 -2.52 8.27
CA THR A 238 -7.75 -3.95 8.06
C THR A 238 -7.44 -4.61 9.40
N TYR A 239 -8.05 -5.78 9.62
CA TYR A 239 -7.67 -6.67 10.72
C TYR A 239 -6.62 -7.61 10.18
N ILE A 240 -5.45 -7.60 10.82
CA ILE A 240 -4.31 -8.46 10.46
C ILE A 240 -4.52 -9.82 11.13
N PHE A 241 -4.76 -9.82 12.44
CA PHE A 241 -5.13 -10.98 13.24
C PHE A 241 -6.32 -10.61 14.14
N ARG A 242 -7.23 -11.54 14.42
CA ARG A 242 -8.19 -11.42 15.52
C ARG A 242 -7.78 -12.32 16.68
N GLU A 243 -8.17 -11.96 17.89
CA GLU A 243 -7.99 -12.82 19.07
C GLU A 243 -8.64 -14.19 18.82
N GLY A 244 -7.83 -15.26 18.89
CA GLY A 244 -8.20 -16.64 18.54
C GLY A 244 -7.72 -17.13 17.16
N ASP A 245 -7.52 -16.25 16.18
CA ASP A 245 -7.12 -16.63 14.81
C ASP A 245 -5.71 -17.25 14.79
N PRO A 246 -5.41 -18.22 13.89
CA PRO A 246 -4.05 -18.76 13.75
C PRO A 246 -3.08 -17.70 13.22
N VAL A 247 -1.98 -17.45 13.94
CA VAL A 247 -0.92 -16.54 13.50
C VAL A 247 -0.04 -17.27 12.48
N ASN A 248 0.02 -16.74 11.25
CA ASN A 248 0.79 -17.30 10.13
C ASN A 248 2.06 -16.49 9.79
N GLU A 249 2.12 -15.21 10.19
CA GLU A 249 3.26 -14.32 9.97
C GLU A 249 3.51 -13.40 11.17
N MET A 250 4.76 -12.93 11.29
CA MET A 250 5.19 -11.94 12.27
C MET A 250 5.50 -10.64 11.53
N LEU A 251 4.92 -9.52 11.95
CA LEU A 251 5.07 -8.23 11.26
C LEU A 251 5.97 -7.25 12.02
N PHE A 252 6.83 -6.55 11.29
CA PHE A 252 7.72 -5.49 11.77
C PHE A 252 7.28 -4.15 11.19
N ILE A 253 6.83 -3.22 12.04
CA ILE A 253 6.22 -1.96 11.57
C ILE A 253 7.33 -0.99 11.14
N ILE A 254 7.33 -0.62 9.86
CA ILE A 254 8.28 0.34 9.28
C ILE A 254 7.66 1.74 9.26
N ARG A 255 6.38 1.84 8.85
CA ARG A 255 5.57 3.05 8.84
C ARG A 255 4.11 2.74 9.19
N GLY A 256 3.37 3.77 9.60
CA GLY A 256 1.98 3.66 10.02
C GLY A 256 1.84 3.27 11.50
N GLN A 257 0.61 2.96 11.91
CA GLN A 257 0.26 2.58 13.29
C GLN A 257 -0.75 1.43 13.29
N LEU A 258 -0.55 0.48 14.21
CA LEU A 258 -1.50 -0.61 14.48
C LEU A 258 -2.08 -0.45 15.88
N GLU A 259 -3.36 -0.78 16.03
CA GLU A 259 -4.03 -1.00 17.30
C GLU A 259 -3.96 -2.48 17.66
N SER A 260 -3.38 -2.81 18.81
CA SER A 260 -3.35 -4.17 19.37
C SER A 260 -4.24 -4.19 20.60
N SER A 261 -5.35 -4.93 20.52
CA SER A 261 -6.37 -5.01 21.56
C SER A 261 -6.58 -6.45 22.04
N THR A 262 -6.93 -6.64 23.31
CA THR A 262 -7.23 -7.97 23.87
C THR A 262 -8.36 -7.90 24.90
N THR A 263 -9.19 -8.94 24.87
CA THR A 263 -10.29 -9.20 25.81
C THR A 263 -9.97 -10.34 26.78
N ASN A 264 -8.76 -10.90 26.71
CA ASN A 264 -8.29 -12.04 27.50
C ASN A 264 -9.28 -13.23 27.42
N GLY A 265 -9.67 -13.59 26.20
CA GLY A 265 -10.66 -14.65 25.95
C GLY A 265 -12.11 -14.26 26.22
N GLY A 266 -12.47 -12.97 26.04
CA GLY A 266 -13.84 -12.49 26.23
C GLY A 266 -14.24 -12.23 27.69
N ARG A 267 -13.29 -11.96 28.60
CA ARG A 267 -13.59 -11.69 30.01
C ARG A 267 -14.31 -10.34 30.16
N SER A 268 -15.55 -10.38 30.66
CA SER A 268 -16.32 -9.17 30.95
C SER A 268 -15.53 -8.19 31.84
N GLY A 269 -15.50 -6.92 31.47
CA GLY A 269 -14.76 -5.86 32.16
C GLY A 269 -13.26 -5.81 31.91
N PHE A 270 -12.68 -6.69 31.09
CA PHE A 270 -11.27 -6.62 30.68
C PHE A 270 -11.13 -6.21 29.21
N PHE A 271 -10.66 -4.99 28.97
CA PHE A 271 -10.24 -4.52 27.66
C PHE A 271 -8.91 -3.78 27.78
N ASN A 272 -7.92 -4.22 27.02
CA ASN A 272 -6.61 -3.56 26.95
C ASN A 272 -6.28 -3.29 25.49
N SER A 273 -6.11 -2.03 25.12
CA SER A 273 -5.70 -1.59 23.78
C SER A 273 -4.40 -0.78 23.87
N ILE A 274 -3.46 -1.05 22.96
CA ILE A 274 -2.19 -0.35 22.83
C ILE A 274 -1.93 -0.02 21.35
N THR A 275 -1.36 1.16 21.09
CA THR A 275 -0.91 1.54 19.75
C THR A 275 0.54 1.10 19.52
N LEU A 276 0.74 0.21 18.55
CA LEU A 276 2.04 -0.20 18.04
C LEU A 276 2.51 0.83 16.99
N ARG A 277 3.78 1.24 17.11
CA ARG A 277 4.39 2.32 16.33
C ARG A 277 5.55 1.79 15.48
N PRO A 278 6.13 2.59 14.56
CA PRO A 278 7.33 2.19 13.84
C PRO A 278 8.46 1.73 14.77
N GLY A 279 8.97 0.52 14.56
CA GLY A 279 9.94 -0.16 15.43
C GLY A 279 9.33 -1.19 16.39
N ASP A 280 8.01 -1.19 16.59
CA ASP A 280 7.28 -2.29 17.24
C ASP A 280 7.00 -3.45 16.27
N PHE A 281 6.52 -4.57 16.81
CA PHE A 281 6.17 -5.78 16.06
C PHE A 281 4.92 -6.46 16.63
N CYS A 282 4.33 -7.38 15.86
CA CYS A 282 3.25 -8.27 16.31
C CYS A 282 3.39 -9.68 15.71
N GLY A 283 2.61 -10.66 16.20
CA GLY A 283 2.77 -12.08 15.87
C GLY A 283 3.86 -12.78 16.70
N GLU A 284 4.14 -12.26 17.90
CA GLU A 284 5.16 -12.75 18.84
C GLU A 284 4.91 -14.18 19.35
N GLU A 285 3.67 -14.67 19.22
CA GLU A 285 3.27 -16.06 19.40
C GLU A 285 4.11 -17.03 18.55
N LEU A 286 4.44 -16.65 17.31
CA LEU A 286 5.20 -17.49 16.38
C LEU A 286 6.64 -17.75 16.83
N LEU A 287 7.29 -16.77 17.46
CA LEU A 287 8.63 -16.98 18.01
C LEU A 287 8.61 -18.03 19.12
N THR A 288 7.58 -17.99 19.96
CA THR A 288 7.36 -18.93 21.06
C THR A 288 7.14 -20.35 20.51
N TRP A 289 6.35 -20.48 19.45
CA TRP A 289 6.10 -21.75 18.74
C TRP A 289 7.35 -22.29 18.01
N ALA A 290 8.07 -21.45 17.27
CA ALA A 290 9.25 -21.85 16.49
C ALA A 290 10.45 -22.26 17.38
N LEU A 291 10.50 -21.77 18.62
CA LEU A 291 11.49 -22.14 19.64
C LEU A 291 11.13 -23.41 20.43
N MET A 292 10.04 -24.09 20.09
CA MET A 292 9.75 -25.43 20.60
C MET A 292 10.64 -26.48 19.89
N PRO A 293 11.08 -27.55 20.59
CA PRO A 293 12.03 -28.51 20.03
C PRO A 293 11.37 -29.37 18.93
N ASN A 294 10.05 -29.57 19.05
CA ASN A 294 9.17 -30.09 18.00
C ASN A 294 8.00 -29.09 17.86
N PRO A 295 8.06 -28.10 16.94
CA PRO A 295 6.93 -27.21 16.70
C PRO A 295 5.77 -28.01 16.11
N SER A 296 4.58 -27.86 16.71
CA SER A 296 3.34 -28.52 16.25
C SER A 296 3.02 -28.15 14.81
N ILE A 297 2.34 -29.06 14.09
CA ILE A 297 1.79 -28.76 12.74
C ILE A 297 0.82 -27.58 12.82
N ASN A 298 0.05 -27.50 13.90
CA ASN A 298 -0.88 -26.40 14.16
C ASN A 298 -0.11 -25.13 14.56
N MET A 299 -0.46 -24.02 13.92
CA MET A 299 -0.01 -22.66 14.27
C MET A 299 -0.56 -22.23 15.65
N PRO A 300 0.12 -21.31 16.35
CA PRO A 300 -0.42 -20.73 17.58
C PRO A 300 -1.59 -19.79 17.30
N SER A 301 -2.61 -19.80 18.16
CA SER A 301 -3.69 -18.79 18.14
C SER A 301 -3.20 -17.45 18.64
N SER A 302 -3.65 -16.37 18.00
CA SER A 302 -3.37 -14.99 18.38
C SER A 302 -4.01 -14.67 19.72
N THR A 303 -3.24 -14.06 20.62
CA THR A 303 -3.70 -13.57 21.92
C THR A 303 -4.40 -12.21 21.82
N ARG A 304 -4.33 -11.55 20.67
CA ARG A 304 -4.80 -10.17 20.46
C ARG A 304 -5.45 -9.96 19.10
N THR A 305 -6.38 -9.03 19.05
CA THR A 305 -6.89 -8.46 17.80
C THR A 305 -6.01 -7.30 17.38
N VAL A 306 -5.35 -7.41 16.22
CA VAL A 306 -4.50 -6.37 15.63
C VAL A 306 -5.19 -5.75 14.43
N ARG A 307 -5.44 -4.44 14.48
CA ARG A 307 -6.12 -3.65 13.45
C ARG A 307 -5.24 -2.49 13.01
N SER A 308 -5.23 -2.13 11.73
CA SER A 308 -4.55 -0.92 11.27
C SER A 308 -5.35 0.35 11.57
N LEU A 309 -4.65 1.39 12.02
CA LEU A 309 -5.20 2.73 12.27
C LEU A 309 -5.00 3.71 11.11
N CYS A 310 -4.07 3.41 10.22
CA CYS A 310 -3.79 4.12 8.99
C CYS A 310 -3.15 3.13 7.99
N GLU A 311 -2.68 3.61 6.85
CA GLU A 311 -1.86 2.79 5.95
C GLU A 311 -0.53 2.44 6.61
N VAL A 312 -0.18 1.16 6.56
CA VAL A 312 0.97 0.56 7.25
C VAL A 312 1.84 -0.15 6.24
N GLU A 313 3.13 0.18 6.29
CA GLU A 313 4.21 -0.52 5.60
C GLU A 313 4.96 -1.33 6.66
N ALA A 314 5.04 -2.64 6.46
CA ALA A 314 5.68 -3.58 7.37
C ALA A 314 6.50 -4.62 6.60
N PHE A 315 7.46 -5.26 7.25
CA PHE A 315 8.00 -6.53 6.77
C PHE A 315 7.29 -7.69 7.47
N ALA A 316 6.92 -8.71 6.70
CA ALA A 316 6.42 -9.97 7.20
C ALA A 316 7.54 -11.02 7.23
N LEU A 317 7.57 -11.83 8.29
CA LEU A 317 8.31 -13.08 8.36
C LEU A 317 7.31 -14.22 8.55
N THR A 318 7.24 -15.14 7.58
CA THR A 318 6.28 -16.25 7.66
C THR A 318 6.66 -17.23 8.77
N ALA A 319 5.68 -17.97 9.29
CA ALA A 319 5.90 -19.04 10.26
C ALA A 319 6.82 -20.14 9.71
N GLU A 320 6.73 -20.46 8.42
CA GLU A 320 7.58 -21.46 7.77
C GLU A 320 9.04 -20.99 7.69
N ASP A 321 9.25 -19.71 7.34
CA ASP A 321 10.56 -19.08 7.32
C ASP A 321 11.18 -19.00 8.70
N LEU A 322 10.41 -18.57 9.71
CA LEU A 322 10.88 -18.50 11.08
C LEU A 322 11.21 -19.89 11.64
N LYS A 323 10.41 -20.92 11.33
CA LYS A 323 10.69 -22.32 11.68
C LYS A 323 11.96 -22.84 11.01
N PHE A 324 12.20 -22.50 9.74
CA PHE A 324 13.45 -22.83 9.06
C PHE A 324 14.65 -22.19 9.77
N VAL A 325 14.61 -20.88 10.02
CA VAL A 325 15.69 -20.16 10.71
C VAL A 325 15.92 -20.73 12.12
N ALA A 326 14.86 -20.99 12.88
CA ALA A 326 14.95 -21.60 14.22
C ALA A 326 15.58 -23.01 14.21
N SER A 327 15.31 -23.81 13.17
CA SER A 327 15.90 -25.15 13.02
C SER A 327 17.40 -25.12 12.70
N GLN A 328 17.84 -24.16 11.87
CA GLN A 328 19.25 -24.00 11.49
C GLN A 328 20.07 -23.38 12.64
N PHE A 329 19.54 -22.32 13.25
CA PHE A 329 20.25 -21.55 14.27
C PHE A 329 19.82 -21.95 15.68
N ARG A 330 20.35 -23.08 16.20
CA ARG A 330 20.18 -23.47 17.62
C ARG A 330 20.51 -22.33 18.61
N ARG A 331 21.36 -21.36 18.22
CA ARG A 331 21.66 -20.14 18.99
C ARG A 331 20.44 -19.26 19.32
N LEU A 332 19.33 -19.37 18.58
CA LEU A 332 18.05 -18.73 18.93
C LEU A 332 17.53 -19.17 20.32
N HIS A 333 17.98 -20.32 20.83
CA HIS A 333 17.66 -20.82 22.17
C HIS A 333 18.52 -20.18 23.28
N ASN A 334 19.36 -19.18 22.96
CA ASN A 334 20.18 -18.47 23.95
C ASN A 334 19.29 -17.79 25.01
N LYS A 335 19.60 -18.02 26.30
CA LYS A 335 18.90 -17.40 27.43
C LYS A 335 18.83 -15.88 27.32
N LYS A 336 19.87 -15.21 26.78
CA LYS A 336 19.86 -13.75 26.56
C LYS A 336 18.73 -13.33 25.62
N LEU A 337 18.58 -14.00 24.47
CA LEU A 337 17.50 -13.72 23.52
C LEU A 337 16.12 -14.05 24.09
N GLN A 338 15.99 -15.14 24.86
CA GLN A 338 14.73 -15.46 25.56
C GLN A 338 14.34 -14.40 26.60
N HIS A 339 15.31 -13.83 27.32
CA HIS A 339 15.06 -12.71 28.25
C HIS A 339 14.70 -11.41 27.50
N ALA A 340 15.42 -11.10 26.41
CA ALA A 340 15.10 -9.95 25.55
C ALA A 340 13.68 -10.05 24.99
N PHE A 341 13.29 -11.22 24.49
CA PHE A 341 11.94 -11.49 24.00
C PHE A 341 10.88 -11.22 25.06
N ARG A 342 11.02 -11.77 26.27
CA ARG A 342 10.10 -11.51 27.39
C ARG A 342 10.05 -10.04 27.83
N TYR A 343 11.13 -9.29 27.60
CA TYR A 343 11.21 -7.87 27.93
C TYR A 343 10.54 -6.96 26.88
N TYR A 344 10.58 -7.33 25.59
CA TYR A 344 9.99 -6.53 24.50
C TYR A 344 8.58 -6.95 24.10
N SER A 345 8.22 -8.23 24.24
CA SER A 345 6.86 -8.74 23.99
C SER A 345 5.84 -8.01 24.87
N GLN A 346 4.75 -7.56 24.23
CA GLN A 346 3.68 -6.86 24.92
C GLN A 346 2.81 -7.81 25.75
N GLN A 347 2.69 -9.08 25.34
CA GLN A 347 2.01 -10.12 26.14
C GLN A 347 2.69 -10.30 27.51
N TRP A 348 4.02 -10.51 27.52
CA TRP A 348 4.78 -10.72 28.76
C TRP A 348 4.76 -9.50 29.67
N ARG A 349 4.75 -8.28 29.10
CA ARG A 349 4.54 -7.03 29.86
C ARG A 349 3.17 -6.98 30.52
N THR A 350 2.08 -7.28 29.78
CA THR A 350 0.72 -7.28 30.35
C THR A 350 0.50 -8.38 31.38
N TRP A 351 1.11 -9.55 31.18
CA TRP A 351 1.09 -10.64 32.16
C TRP A 351 1.81 -10.20 33.46
N GLY A 352 2.99 -9.60 33.35
CA GLY A 352 3.76 -9.12 34.49
C GLY A 352 3.05 -8.03 35.30
N THR A 353 2.40 -7.07 34.63
CA THR A 353 1.62 -6.02 35.33
C THR A 353 0.38 -6.59 36.01
N CYS A 354 -0.36 -7.49 35.35
CA CYS A 354 -1.52 -8.16 35.95
C CYS A 354 -1.13 -9.01 37.18
N TYR A 355 -0.02 -9.74 37.09
CA TYR A 355 0.53 -10.52 38.20
C TYR A 355 0.87 -9.63 39.40
N LEU A 356 1.56 -8.51 39.17
CA LEU A 356 1.92 -7.54 40.22
C LEU A 356 0.68 -6.89 40.85
N GLN A 357 -0.29 -6.48 40.04
CA GLN A 357 -1.56 -5.92 40.52
C GLN A 357 -2.32 -6.92 41.40
N ASN A 358 -2.39 -8.19 41.01
CA ASN A 358 -3.06 -9.23 41.79
C ASN A 358 -2.31 -9.60 43.08
N ALA A 359 -0.97 -9.62 43.05
CA ALA A 359 -0.15 -9.78 44.25
C ALA A 359 -0.38 -8.63 45.24
N TRP A 360 -0.44 -7.38 44.75
CA TRP A 360 -0.75 -6.20 45.56
C TRP A 360 -2.18 -6.24 46.14
N ARG A 361 -3.18 -6.62 45.34
CA ARG A 361 -4.57 -6.83 45.82
C ARG A 361 -4.65 -7.87 46.92
N ARG A 362 -3.96 -9.01 46.78
CA ARG A 362 -3.85 -10.05 47.83
C ARG A 362 -3.15 -9.54 49.09
N TYR A 363 -2.08 -8.75 48.95
CA TYR A 363 -1.42 -8.11 50.09
C TYR A 363 -2.34 -7.10 50.81
N LYS A 364 -3.06 -6.24 50.07
CA LYS A 364 -4.02 -5.29 50.64
C LYS A 364 -5.15 -6.00 51.40
N LYS A 365 -5.74 -7.06 50.83
CA LYS A 365 -6.75 -7.90 51.52
C LYS A 365 -6.19 -8.53 52.80
N ARG A 366 -4.96 -9.09 52.77
CA ARG A 366 -4.29 -9.64 53.97
C ARG A 366 -3.99 -8.58 55.03
N LYS A 367 -3.63 -7.35 54.64
CA LYS A 367 -3.39 -6.24 55.59
C LYS A 367 -4.69 -5.79 56.26
N LEU A 368 -5.77 -5.61 55.48
CA LEU A 368 -7.09 -5.28 56.01
C LEU A 368 -7.63 -6.35 56.97
N ALA A 369 -7.54 -7.63 56.59
CA ALA A 369 -7.97 -8.72 57.47
C ALA A 369 -7.20 -8.79 58.79
N LYS A 370 -5.90 -8.46 58.79
CA LYS A 370 -5.10 -8.36 60.02
C LYS A 370 -5.49 -7.16 60.89
N GLU A 371 -5.79 -6.01 60.30
CA GLU A 371 -6.24 -4.84 61.06
C GLU A 371 -7.62 -5.06 61.66
N LEU A 372 -8.54 -5.66 60.90
CA LEU A 372 -9.88 -6.00 61.36
C LEU A 372 -9.83 -7.02 62.50
N ALA A 373 -9.06 -8.11 62.37
CA ALA A 373 -8.83 -9.06 63.47
C ALA A 373 -8.18 -8.40 64.70
N ARG A 374 -7.34 -7.37 64.52
CA ARG A 374 -6.78 -6.58 65.62
C ARG A 374 -7.85 -5.75 66.32
N GLN A 375 -8.73 -5.07 65.57
CA GLN A 375 -9.87 -4.32 66.11
C GLN A 375 -10.86 -5.23 66.84
N GLU A 376 -11.19 -6.40 66.28
CA GLU A 376 -12.01 -7.42 66.95
C GLU A 376 -11.37 -7.86 68.28
N SER A 377 -10.06 -8.08 68.32
CA SER A 377 -9.36 -8.46 69.56
C SER A 377 -9.37 -7.36 70.64
N TYR A 378 -9.34 -6.07 70.25
CA TYR A 378 -9.49 -4.97 71.20
C TYR A 378 -10.93 -4.85 71.72
N ASN A 379 -11.93 -5.03 70.86
CA ASN A 379 -13.33 -5.05 71.29
C ASN A 379 -13.61 -6.21 72.26
N TYR A 380 -13.04 -7.39 72.03
CA TYR A 380 -13.18 -8.54 72.93
C TYR A 380 -12.54 -8.32 74.30
N MET A 381 -11.48 -7.51 74.40
CA MET A 381 -10.84 -7.13 75.67
C MET A 381 -11.57 -6.00 76.42
N LEU A 382 -12.60 -5.38 75.84
CA LEU A 382 -13.38 -4.30 76.49
C LEU A 382 -14.70 -4.76 77.10
N ILE A 383 -15.05 -6.05 77.01
CA ILE A 383 -16.24 -6.62 77.63
C ILE A 383 -15.85 -7.07 79.06
N PRO A 384 -16.40 -6.47 80.14
CA PRO A 384 -16.16 -6.96 81.49
C PRO A 384 -16.88 -8.30 81.69
N ASP A 385 -16.19 -9.29 82.26
CA ASP A 385 -16.80 -10.57 82.61
C ASP A 385 -17.93 -10.38 83.64
N GLN A 386 -19.18 -10.59 83.22
CA GLN A 386 -20.29 -10.84 84.12
C GLN A 386 -20.60 -12.33 84.12
N GLU A 387 -20.33 -12.98 85.26
CA GLU A 387 -20.74 -14.36 85.52
C GLU A 387 -22.26 -14.51 85.45
N TYR A 388 -22.72 -15.52 84.72
CA TYR A 388 -24.12 -15.96 84.76
C TYR A 388 -24.21 -17.38 85.32
N ASN A 389 -24.70 -17.51 86.56
CA ASN A 389 -25.17 -18.77 87.10
C ASN A 389 -26.50 -19.16 86.42
N LEU A 390 -26.66 -20.43 86.07
CA LEU A 390 -27.94 -20.97 85.60
C LEU A 390 -28.81 -21.41 86.79
N THR A 391 -30.09 -21.02 86.77
CA THR A 391 -31.19 -21.78 87.38
C THR A 391 -32.46 -21.63 86.53
N ASP A 392 -33.29 -22.68 86.55
CA ASP A 392 -34.36 -22.99 85.60
C ASP A 392 -35.55 -22.01 85.47
N GLU A 393 -36.16 -22.08 84.29
CA GLU A 393 -37.57 -21.82 83.92
C GLU A 393 -38.57 -22.68 84.77
N PRO A 394 -39.94 -22.55 84.72
CA PRO A 394 -40.73 -21.96 83.62
C PRO A 394 -42.05 -21.19 83.95
N SER A 395 -42.64 -20.64 82.87
CA SER A 395 -44.07 -20.68 82.51
C SER A 395 -45.01 -19.49 82.78
N ASP A 396 -45.95 -19.36 81.83
CA ASP A 396 -47.22 -18.60 81.78
C ASP A 396 -47.13 -17.06 81.74
N GLY A 397 -47.91 -16.34 80.92
CA GLY A 397 -48.85 -16.76 79.85
C GLY A 397 -49.93 -15.71 79.56
N ASN A 398 -50.11 -15.30 78.29
CA ASN A 398 -51.19 -14.43 77.76
C ASN A 398 -51.31 -12.99 78.35
N SER A 399 -51.96 -11.98 77.75
CA SER A 399 -52.31 -11.65 76.35
C SER A 399 -53.00 -10.25 76.25
N VAL A 400 -53.05 -9.62 75.05
CA VAL A 400 -54.06 -8.62 74.57
C VAL A 400 -53.93 -7.09 74.90
N VAL A 401 -53.53 -6.33 73.86
CA VAL A 401 -54.12 -5.09 73.23
C VAL A 401 -54.42 -3.77 74.00
N GLY A 402 -53.91 -2.65 73.45
CA GLY A 402 -54.43 -1.25 73.52
C GLY A 402 -53.32 -0.20 73.23
N ARG A 403 -53.27 0.51 72.08
CA ARG A 403 -53.80 1.88 71.76
C ARG A 403 -53.65 2.92 72.89
N ASP A 404 -53.20 4.16 72.67
CA ASP A 404 -52.82 4.92 71.45
C ASP A 404 -51.85 6.09 71.80
N GLU A 405 -51.17 6.66 70.78
CA GLU A 405 -50.63 8.05 70.65
C GLU A 405 -49.93 8.76 71.86
N ASN A 406 -48.67 9.25 71.79
CA ASN A 406 -48.25 10.38 70.94
C ASN A 406 -46.73 10.72 71.03
N ALA A 407 -46.16 11.06 69.86
CA ALA A 407 -45.15 12.12 69.61
C ALA A 407 -43.70 12.12 70.19
N LEU A 408 -42.77 12.47 69.27
CA LEU A 408 -41.46 13.14 69.43
C LEU A 408 -40.15 12.31 69.57
N THR A 409 -39.42 12.30 68.44
CA THR A 409 -37.96 12.40 68.25
C THR A 409 -36.98 11.26 68.61
N ASP A 410 -36.10 11.03 67.63
CA ASP A 410 -34.74 10.47 67.64
C ASP A 410 -34.47 8.94 67.67
N ASN A 411 -33.72 8.56 66.63
CA ASN A 411 -32.66 7.54 66.57
C ASN A 411 -33.04 6.05 66.32
N PRO A 412 -32.86 5.53 65.09
CA PRO A 412 -32.93 4.10 64.81
C PRO A 412 -31.56 3.41 64.66
N ASN A 413 -31.49 2.18 65.18
CA ASN A 413 -30.62 1.07 64.75
C ASN A 413 -29.13 1.08 65.13
N ASN A 414 -28.81 0.46 66.28
CA ASN A 414 -27.58 -0.35 66.39
C ASN A 414 -27.70 -1.61 67.28
N VAL A 415 -28.90 -2.03 67.69
CA VAL A 415 -29.10 -3.15 68.64
C VAL A 415 -29.32 -4.51 67.94
N GLN A 416 -29.59 -4.54 66.64
CA GLN A 416 -29.84 -5.81 65.91
C GLN A 416 -28.57 -6.52 65.38
N HIS A 417 -27.38 -5.91 65.47
CA HIS A 417 -26.17 -6.42 64.82
C HIS A 417 -25.34 -7.46 65.63
N LEU A 418 -25.58 -7.61 66.95
CA LEU A 418 -24.84 -8.57 67.78
C LEU A 418 -25.27 -10.03 67.57
N GLY A 419 -26.56 -10.30 67.35
CA GLY A 419 -27.04 -11.68 67.16
C GLY A 419 -26.49 -12.34 65.89
N ALA A 420 -26.42 -11.58 64.79
CA ALA A 420 -25.95 -12.06 63.50
C ALA A 420 -24.44 -12.38 63.49
N THR A 421 -23.62 -11.57 64.17
CA THR A 421 -22.15 -11.78 64.25
C THR A 421 -21.78 -12.99 65.11
N ILE A 422 -22.53 -13.28 66.18
CA ILE A 422 -22.33 -14.46 67.04
C ILE A 422 -22.70 -15.76 66.31
N LEU A 423 -23.71 -15.74 65.42
CA LEU A 423 -24.06 -16.91 64.60
C LEU A 423 -23.08 -17.15 63.44
N ALA A 424 -22.62 -16.08 62.78
CA ALA A 424 -21.63 -16.17 61.69
C ALA A 424 -20.29 -16.77 62.16
N SER A 425 -19.80 -16.38 63.35
CA SER A 425 -18.55 -16.90 63.90
C SER A 425 -18.61 -18.40 64.24
N LYS A 426 -19.74 -18.88 64.78
CA LYS A 426 -19.96 -20.32 65.04
C LYS A 426 -20.02 -21.16 63.75
N PHE A 427 -20.60 -20.63 62.67
CA PHE A 427 -20.62 -21.32 61.36
C PHE A 427 -19.22 -21.42 60.73
N ALA A 428 -18.39 -20.38 60.87
CA ALA A 428 -17.01 -20.36 60.39
C ALA A 428 -16.06 -21.29 61.18
N ALA A 429 -16.37 -21.59 62.45
CA ALA A 429 -15.59 -22.52 63.26
C ALA A 429 -15.80 -23.99 62.85
N ASN A 430 -17.04 -24.41 62.56
CA ASN A 430 -17.36 -25.81 62.26
C ASN A 430 -16.90 -26.27 60.87
N THR A 431 -16.78 -25.36 59.89
CA THR A 431 -16.28 -25.69 58.54
C THR A 431 -14.78 -25.99 58.49
N ARG A 432 -14.00 -25.65 59.53
CA ARG A 432 -12.55 -25.91 59.61
C ARG A 432 -12.17 -27.32 60.07
N ARG A 433 -13.12 -28.16 60.53
CA ARG A 433 -12.85 -29.53 61.01
C ARG A 433 -13.00 -30.64 59.96
N GLY A 434 -13.38 -30.31 58.72
CA GLY A 434 -13.68 -31.30 57.67
C GLY A 434 -12.60 -31.55 56.61
N VAL A 435 -11.47 -30.84 56.61
CA VAL A 435 -10.45 -30.91 55.54
C VAL A 435 -9.06 -31.19 56.13
N ALA A 436 -8.87 -32.42 56.60
CA ALA A 436 -7.57 -32.96 57.00
C ALA A 436 -7.50 -34.44 56.59
N GLN A 437 -7.36 -34.71 55.29
CA GLN A 437 -7.07 -36.04 54.77
C GLN A 437 -5.77 -35.97 53.96
N GLU A 438 -4.79 -36.78 54.37
CA GLU A 438 -3.42 -36.72 53.87
C GLU A 438 -3.30 -37.14 52.40
N VAL A 439 -2.44 -36.44 51.65
CA VAL A 439 -1.89 -36.95 50.39
C VAL A 439 -0.38 -37.05 50.55
N ARG A 440 0.15 -38.28 50.54
CA ARG A 440 1.58 -38.55 50.61
C ARG A 440 2.30 -38.01 49.36
N VAL A 441 3.33 -37.19 49.56
CA VAL A 441 4.24 -36.77 48.49
C VAL A 441 5.29 -37.86 48.29
N VAL A 442 5.39 -38.38 47.07
CA VAL A 442 6.49 -39.27 46.63
C VAL A 442 7.44 -38.43 45.77
N GLU A 443 8.71 -38.35 46.17
CA GLU A 443 9.76 -37.82 45.30
C GLU A 443 10.12 -38.82 44.20
N PRO A 444 10.46 -38.32 43.00
CA PRO A 444 11.45 -38.99 42.16
C PRO A 444 12.66 -38.09 41.88
N ALA A 445 13.85 -38.65 42.08
CA ALA A 445 15.13 -38.01 41.81
C ALA A 445 15.29 -37.62 40.33
N ALA A 446 16.04 -36.55 40.07
CA ALA A 446 16.45 -36.18 38.73
C ALA A 446 17.66 -37.01 38.25
N PRO A 447 17.75 -37.24 36.94
CA PRO A 447 18.96 -36.85 36.23
C PRO A 447 18.69 -35.63 35.34
N SER A 448 19.65 -34.72 35.28
CA SER A 448 19.45 -33.34 34.82
C SER A 448 19.55 -33.15 33.30
N LEU A 449 18.42 -33.19 32.60
CA LEU A 449 18.24 -32.57 31.28
C LEU A 449 16.87 -31.85 31.20
N LYS A 450 16.84 -30.55 31.57
CA LYS A 450 15.63 -29.71 31.53
C LYS A 450 15.84 -28.40 30.77
N MET A 451 15.51 -28.40 29.48
CA MET A 451 14.96 -27.28 28.70
C MET A 451 14.47 -27.86 27.34
N PRO A 452 13.53 -27.22 26.61
CA PRO A 452 13.17 -25.80 26.66
C PRO A 452 11.81 -25.49 27.29
N ARG A 453 11.57 -24.21 27.62
CA ARG A 453 10.23 -23.68 27.94
C ARG A 453 10.02 -22.30 27.30
N LEU A 454 9.42 -22.31 26.12
CA LEU A 454 8.66 -21.19 25.60
C LEU A 454 7.24 -21.67 25.28
N LEU A 455 6.37 -21.50 26.28
CA LEU A 455 4.93 -21.28 26.22
C LEU A 455 4.43 -21.22 27.68
N LYS A 456 3.84 -20.09 28.09
CA LYS A 456 2.55 -19.98 28.80
C LYS A 456 2.30 -18.50 29.13
N PRO A 457 1.34 -17.87 28.43
CA PRO A 457 0.05 -17.56 29.05
C PRO A 457 -0.98 -18.70 28.95
N ASP A 458 -2.05 -18.74 29.74
CA ASP A 458 -2.41 -17.80 30.81
C ASP A 458 -1.97 -18.31 32.22
N GLU A 459 -2.35 -17.81 33.39
CA GLU A 459 -3.64 -17.33 33.89
C GLU A 459 -3.51 -16.13 34.83
N PRO A 460 -4.59 -15.34 34.90
CA PRO A 460 -5.07 -14.84 36.17
C PRO A 460 -6.58 -15.05 36.32
N ASP A 461 -7.02 -16.24 36.74
CA ASP A 461 -8.26 -16.33 37.53
C ASP A 461 -8.08 -17.14 38.81
N PHE A 462 -8.60 -16.60 39.92
CA PHE A 462 -8.46 -17.17 41.26
C PHE A 462 -9.63 -16.74 42.14
N SER A 463 -10.83 -17.20 41.77
CA SER A 463 -12.07 -17.12 42.55
C SER A 463 -12.29 -15.76 43.22
N VAL A 464 -12.79 -14.80 42.43
CA VAL A 464 -13.47 -13.63 42.97
C VAL A 464 -14.60 -14.13 43.86
N GLY A 465 -14.53 -13.85 45.17
CA GLY A 465 -15.71 -13.93 46.01
C GLY A 465 -16.72 -12.90 45.54
N HIS A 466 -17.96 -13.32 45.37
CA HIS A 466 -19.10 -12.41 45.21
C HIS A 466 -19.05 -11.32 46.29
N GLU A 467 -19.28 -10.07 45.86
CA GLU A 467 -19.87 -8.92 46.59
C GLU A 467 -19.30 -7.64 45.98
N ASP A 468 -19.98 -7.17 44.92
CA ASP A 468 -19.93 -5.79 44.42
C ASP A 468 -21.32 -5.51 43.79
N VAL A 469 -22.25 -5.04 44.63
CA VAL A 469 -23.49 -4.30 44.30
C VAL A 469 -23.56 -3.12 45.25
#